data_AF-A0A2L2Y1F3-F1
#
_entry.id   AF-A0A2L2Y1F3-F1
#
_cell.length_a   1.000
_cell.length_b   1.000
_cell.length_c   1.000
_cell.angle_alpha   90.00
_cell.angle_beta   90.00
_cell.angle_gamma   90.00
#
_symmetry.space_group_name_H-M   'P 1'
#
loop_
_entity.id
_entity.type
_entity.pdbx_description
1 polymer ?
#
loop_
_entity_poly.entity_id
_entity_poly.type
_entity_poly.pdbx_seq_one_letter_code
_entity_poly.pdbx_strand_id
1 'polypeptide(L)'
;MSSPSKENLPKVPAPLKDELAQFDSSKMKHTETQEKCSLPSKDDVQQEKAHNSILTGVEGFERSRLNSVETQEKVILPNAEEIEQEKGHQKLVHGIENFDTSNLKHAETLEKNILPSKEAIAMEKSAA
;
A
#
# COMPACT_ATOMS: atom_id res chain seq x y z
N MET A 1 -29.17 -26.03 30.19
CA MET A 1 -30.33 -25.46 29.49
C MET A 1 -31.40 -26.54 29.41
N SER A 2 -32.56 -26.35 30.06
CA SER A 2 -33.62 -27.36 30.15
C SER A 2 -34.31 -27.52 28.79
N SER A 3 -34.43 -28.76 28.31
CA SER A 3 -35.19 -29.06 27.08
C SER A 3 -36.68 -28.72 27.27
N PRO A 4 -37.35 -28.14 26.26
CA PRO A 4 -38.75 -27.73 26.39
C PRO A 4 -39.71 -28.93 26.51
N SER A 5 -40.68 -28.84 27.42
CA SER A 5 -41.76 -29.82 27.62
C SER A 5 -42.77 -29.77 26.47
N LYS A 6 -43.41 -30.91 26.12
CA LYS A 6 -44.35 -31.04 24.99
C LYS A 6 -45.46 -29.98 24.96
N GLU A 7 -45.92 -29.52 26.13
CA GLU A 7 -46.97 -28.51 26.29
C GLU A 7 -46.56 -27.10 25.84
N ASN A 8 -45.25 -26.79 25.84
CA ASN A 8 -44.72 -25.46 25.50
C ASN A 8 -44.27 -25.34 24.04
N LEU A 9 -44.52 -26.36 23.21
CA LEU A 9 -44.18 -26.33 21.80
C LEU A 9 -45.30 -25.64 21.00
N PRO A 10 -44.97 -24.78 20.01
CA PRO A 10 -45.96 -24.15 19.17
C PRO A 10 -46.80 -25.20 18.43
N LYS A 11 -48.14 -25.09 18.54
CA LYS A 11 -49.09 -25.99 17.88
C LYS A 11 -49.15 -25.68 16.39
N VAL A 12 -48.90 -26.67 15.54
CA VAL A 12 -49.01 -26.52 14.08
C VAL A 12 -50.46 -26.14 13.71
N PRO A 13 -50.66 -25.07 12.92
CA PRO A 13 -51.99 -24.68 12.43
C PRO A 13 -52.70 -25.81 11.69
N ALA A 14 -54.03 -25.91 11.83
CA ALA A 14 -54.85 -26.94 11.18
C ALA A 14 -54.58 -27.13 9.67
N PRO A 15 -54.51 -26.08 8.82
CA PRO A 15 -54.29 -26.27 7.39
C PRO A 15 -52.94 -26.91 7.05
N LEU A 16 -51.89 -26.61 7.82
CA LEU A 16 -50.57 -27.23 7.64
C LEU A 16 -50.57 -28.71 8.04
N LYS A 17 -51.38 -29.10 9.04
CA LYS A 17 -51.53 -30.51 9.43
C LYS A 17 -52.18 -31.34 8.33
N ASP A 18 -53.19 -30.78 7.67
CA ASP A 18 -53.90 -31.45 6.58
C ASP A 18 -53.00 -31.60 5.34
N GLU A 19 -52.22 -30.57 5.02
CA GLU A 19 -51.24 -30.60 3.93
C GLU A 19 -50.10 -31.60 4.19
N LEU A 20 -49.62 -31.68 5.44
CA LEU A 20 -48.65 -32.69 5.87
C LEU A 20 -49.22 -34.12 5.83
N ALA A 21 -50.50 -34.31 6.15
CA ALA A 21 -51.14 -35.63 6.08
C ALA A 21 -51.34 -36.11 4.63
N GLN A 22 -51.46 -35.17 3.68
CA GLN A 22 -51.57 -35.44 2.25
C GLN A 22 -50.21 -35.40 1.53
N PHE A 23 -49.14 -35.10 2.27
CA PHE A 23 -47.79 -35.01 1.71
C PHE A 23 -47.32 -36.40 1.24
N ASP A 24 -47.28 -36.55 -0.06
CA ASP A 24 -46.83 -37.77 -0.71
C ASP A 24 -45.35 -37.65 -1.05
N SER A 25 -44.50 -38.24 -0.21
CA SER A 25 -43.06 -38.30 -0.42
C SER A 25 -42.64 -38.94 -1.75
N SER A 26 -43.52 -39.74 -2.39
CA SER A 26 -43.25 -40.34 -3.70
C SER A 26 -43.29 -39.32 -4.85
N LYS A 27 -43.90 -38.14 -4.64
CA LYS A 27 -43.94 -37.03 -5.60
C LYS A 27 -42.71 -36.13 -5.53
N MET A 28 -41.80 -36.37 -4.58
CA MET A 28 -40.53 -35.65 -4.52
C MET A 28 -39.66 -36.07 -5.71
N LYS A 29 -39.04 -35.09 -6.37
CA LYS A 29 -38.06 -35.39 -7.42
C LYS A 29 -36.87 -36.09 -6.80
N HIS A 30 -36.50 -37.26 -7.34
CA HIS A 30 -35.25 -37.91 -6.97
C HIS A 30 -34.09 -36.95 -7.26
N THR A 31 -33.28 -36.68 -6.24
CA THR A 31 -32.07 -35.85 -6.36
C THR A 31 -30.90 -36.74 -5.99
N GLU A 32 -30.05 -37.03 -6.98
CA GLU A 32 -28.83 -37.78 -6.77
C GLU A 32 -27.77 -36.87 -6.14
N THR A 33 -27.40 -37.13 -4.89
CA THR A 33 -26.29 -36.43 -4.23
C THR A 33 -24.97 -37.04 -4.69
N GLN A 34 -24.19 -36.29 -5.49
CA GLN A 34 -22.83 -36.70 -5.83
C GLN A 34 -21.86 -36.31 -4.72
N GLU A 35 -21.28 -37.30 -4.04
CA GLU A 35 -20.14 -37.11 -3.16
C GLU A 35 -18.87 -36.95 -4.01
N LYS A 36 -18.29 -35.75 -4.02
CA LYS A 36 -17.08 -35.47 -4.80
C LYS A 36 -15.82 -35.95 -4.05
N CYS A 37 -15.63 -37.26 -3.99
CA CYS A 37 -14.41 -37.89 -3.49
C CYS A 37 -13.36 -38.01 -4.62
N SER A 38 -12.89 -36.87 -5.14
CA SER A 38 -11.77 -36.88 -6.09
C SER A 38 -10.45 -37.07 -5.33
N LEU A 39 -9.76 -38.16 -5.64
CA LEU A 39 -8.39 -38.36 -5.18
C LEU A 39 -7.47 -37.28 -5.78
N PRO A 40 -6.39 -36.90 -5.08
CA PRO A 40 -5.35 -36.06 -5.66
C PRO A 40 -4.89 -36.63 -7.01
N SER A 41 -4.71 -35.74 -7.98
CA SER A 41 -4.16 -36.12 -9.27
C SER A 41 -2.67 -36.44 -9.15
N LYS A 42 -2.12 -37.07 -10.19
CA LYS A 42 -0.67 -37.29 -10.29
C LYS A 42 0.11 -35.98 -10.23
N ASP A 43 -0.45 -34.90 -10.78
CA ASP A 43 0.18 -33.59 -10.81
C ASP A 43 0.22 -32.97 -9.39
N ASP A 44 -0.89 -33.09 -8.64
CA ASP A 44 -0.97 -32.61 -7.25
C ASP A 44 0.10 -33.26 -6.37
N VAL A 45 0.29 -34.58 -6.49
CA VAL A 45 1.30 -35.33 -5.73
C VAL A 45 2.72 -34.96 -6.17
N GLN A 46 2.94 -34.71 -7.47
CA GLN A 46 4.24 -34.29 -7.99
C GLN A 46 4.62 -32.90 -7.48
N GLN A 47 3.68 -31.96 -7.50
CA GLN A 47 3.86 -30.61 -6.98
C GLN A 47 4.14 -30.64 -5.47
N GLU A 48 3.37 -31.42 -4.71
CA GLU A 48 3.59 -31.58 -3.27
C GLU A 48 4.98 -32.17 -2.96
N LYS A 49 5.41 -33.18 -3.73
CA LYS A 49 6.75 -33.75 -3.59
C LYS A 49 7.85 -32.74 -3.88
N ALA A 50 7.69 -31.92 -4.92
CA ALA A 50 8.65 -30.86 -5.26
C ALA A 50 8.72 -29.81 -4.14
N HIS A 51 7.58 -29.37 -3.62
CA HIS A 51 7.49 -28.43 -2.50
C HIS A 51 8.18 -28.98 -1.24
N ASN A 52 7.85 -30.21 -0.84
CA ASN A 52 8.45 -30.86 0.33
C ASN A 52 9.97 -31.06 0.17
N SER A 53 10.45 -31.37 -1.04
CA SER A 53 11.87 -31.47 -1.32
C SER A 53 12.60 -30.14 -1.08
N ILE A 54 12.01 -29.02 -1.49
CA ILE A 54 12.59 -27.70 -1.27
C ILE A 54 12.61 -27.38 0.22
N LEU A 55 11.49 -27.59 0.91
CA LEU A 55 11.36 -27.30 2.33
C LEU A 55 12.39 -28.09 3.16
N THR A 56 12.49 -29.40 2.91
CA THR A 56 13.48 -30.26 3.59
C THR A 56 14.92 -29.81 3.29
N GLY A 57 15.20 -29.37 2.06
CA GLY A 57 16.51 -28.86 1.67
C GLY A 57 16.89 -27.57 2.39
N VAL A 58 15.91 -26.69 2.65
CA VAL A 58 16.11 -25.44 3.40
C VAL A 58 16.22 -25.71 4.91
N GLU A 59 15.39 -26.58 5.47
CA GLU A 59 15.43 -26.96 6.89
C GLU A 59 16.75 -27.64 7.26
N GLY A 60 17.25 -28.53 6.38
CA GLY A 60 18.54 -29.20 6.54
C GLY A 60 19.75 -28.42 6.01
N PHE A 61 19.59 -27.13 5.72
CA PHE A 61 20.66 -26.34 5.12
C PHE A 61 21.78 -26.05 6.13
N GLU A 62 22.92 -26.71 5.91
CA GLU A 62 24.14 -26.52 6.70
C GLU A 62 24.86 -25.24 6.29
N ARG A 63 24.75 -24.20 7.12
CA ARG A 63 25.40 -22.89 6.89
C ARG A 63 26.93 -22.98 6.80
N SER A 64 27.53 -24.01 7.38
CA SER A 64 28.96 -24.33 7.30
C SER A 64 29.43 -24.68 5.88
N ARG A 65 28.51 -25.04 4.97
CA ARG A 65 28.80 -25.32 3.56
C ARG A 65 28.85 -24.06 2.69
N LEU A 66 28.50 -22.90 3.23
CA LEU A 66 28.67 -21.63 2.52
C LEU A 66 30.16 -21.33 2.38
N ASN A 67 30.56 -20.97 1.16
CA ASN A 67 31.91 -20.48 0.93
C ASN A 67 32.13 -19.18 1.70
N SER A 68 33.25 -19.07 2.41
CA SER A 68 33.64 -17.81 3.04
C SER A 68 33.90 -16.77 1.95
N VAL A 69 33.28 -15.60 2.11
CA VAL A 69 33.47 -14.45 1.23
C VAL A 69 33.88 -13.25 2.07
N GLU A 70 34.91 -12.54 1.62
CA GLU A 70 35.32 -11.27 2.22
C GLU A 70 34.42 -10.15 1.67
N THR A 71 33.54 -9.61 2.51
CA THR A 71 32.70 -8.48 2.16
C THR A 71 33.47 -7.18 2.35
N GLN A 72 33.78 -6.47 1.26
CA GLN A 72 34.36 -5.13 1.34
C GLN A 72 33.26 -4.07 1.46
N GLU A 73 33.02 -3.58 2.67
CA GLU A 73 32.18 -2.40 2.89
C GLU A 73 33.03 -1.14 2.69
N LYS A 74 32.75 -0.38 1.62
CA LYS A 74 33.42 0.91 1.37
C LYS A 74 32.77 2.00 2.21
N VAL A 75 33.23 2.15 3.44
CA VAL A 75 32.99 3.38 4.21
C VAL A 75 34.03 4.40 3.75
N ILE A 76 33.69 5.20 2.73
CA ILE A 76 34.54 6.30 2.28
C ILE A 76 34.26 7.47 3.23
N LEU A 77 35.28 7.90 3.98
CA LEU A 77 35.21 9.16 4.71
C LEU A 77 35.19 10.32 3.70
N PRO A 78 34.43 11.40 3.96
CA PRO A 78 34.49 12.58 3.13
C PRO A 78 35.93 13.07 2.98
N ASN A 79 36.28 13.47 1.77
CA ASN A 79 37.61 14.02 1.50
C ASN A 79 37.71 15.48 2.01
N ALA A 80 38.93 16.03 2.04
CA ALA A 80 39.16 17.37 2.57
C ALA A 80 38.41 18.46 1.79
N GLU A 81 38.23 18.29 0.48
CA GLU A 81 37.52 19.22 -0.40
C GLU A 81 36.02 19.23 -0.10
N GLU A 82 35.41 18.06 0.07
CA GLU A 82 34.00 17.90 0.46
C GLU A 82 33.72 18.55 1.82
N ILE A 83 34.63 18.40 2.78
CA ILE A 83 34.53 19.03 4.10
C ILE A 83 34.64 20.55 3.99
N GLU A 84 35.56 21.06 3.17
CA GLU A 84 35.73 22.50 2.97
C GLU A 84 34.51 23.12 2.27
N GLN A 85 33.97 22.44 1.25
CA GLN A 85 32.76 22.84 0.57
C GLN A 85 31.56 22.90 1.52
N GLU A 86 31.34 21.84 2.32
CA GLU A 86 30.28 21.78 3.32
C GLU A 86 30.41 22.90 4.35
N LYS A 87 31.64 23.13 4.86
CA LYS A 87 31.93 24.23 5.78
C LYS A 87 31.66 25.60 5.16
N GLY A 88 31.95 25.77 3.87
CA GLY A 88 31.63 26.98 3.11
C GLY A 88 30.12 27.20 3.01
N HIS A 89 29.37 26.14 2.68
CA HIS A 89 27.91 26.19 2.59
C HIS A 89 27.27 26.53 3.94
N GLN A 90 27.69 25.88 5.02
CA GLN A 90 27.20 26.17 6.37
C GLN A 90 27.46 27.61 6.80
N LYS A 91 28.66 28.15 6.52
CA LYS A 91 28.97 29.56 6.80
C LYS A 91 28.05 30.52 6.04
N LEU A 92 27.76 30.23 4.77
CA LEU A 92 26.87 31.06 3.96
C LEU A 92 25.46 31.05 4.54
N VAL A 93 24.91 29.86 4.81
CA VAL A 93 23.57 29.69 5.39
C VAL A 93 23.49 30.43 6.72
N HIS A 94 24.45 30.20 7.62
CA HIS A 94 24.49 30.85 8.91
C HIS A 94 24.62 32.38 8.82
N GLY A 95 25.38 32.87 7.84
CA GLY A 95 25.52 34.30 7.57
C GLY A 95 24.21 34.95 7.13
N ILE A 96 23.38 34.23 6.34
CA ILE A 96 22.06 34.69 5.91
C ILE A 96 21.06 34.63 7.07
N GLU A 97 21.03 33.52 7.81
CA GLU A 97 20.12 33.33 8.96
C GLU A 97 20.29 34.41 10.03
N ASN A 98 21.54 34.83 10.28
CA ASN A 98 21.87 35.83 11.30
C ASN A 98 22.12 37.22 10.72
N PHE A 99 21.75 37.45 9.44
CA PHE A 99 21.94 38.75 8.82
C PHE A 99 20.99 39.79 9.45
N ASP A 100 21.57 40.77 10.13
CA ASP A 100 20.82 41.88 10.70
C ASP A 100 20.49 42.92 9.62
N THR A 101 19.21 43.00 9.27
CA THR A 101 18.66 43.90 8.25
C THR A 101 18.79 45.38 8.60
N SER A 102 19.06 45.72 9.86
CA SER A 102 19.32 47.11 10.26
C SER A 102 20.67 47.63 9.73
N ASN A 103 21.59 46.73 9.34
CA ASN A 103 22.85 47.09 8.69
C ASN A 103 22.68 47.44 7.20
N LEU A 104 21.48 47.28 6.62
CA LEU A 104 21.21 47.72 5.26
C LEU A 104 21.20 49.25 5.20
N LYS A 105 21.95 49.79 4.24
CA LYS A 105 21.93 51.23 3.97
C LYS A 105 20.57 51.62 3.38
N HIS A 106 20.06 52.77 3.81
CA HIS A 106 18.85 53.33 3.20
C HIS A 106 19.06 53.56 1.70
N ALA A 107 18.11 53.09 0.90
CA ALA A 107 18.07 53.31 -0.54
C ALA A 107 16.71 53.89 -0.91
N GLU A 108 16.70 55.07 -1.53
CA GLU A 108 15.51 55.70 -2.07
C GLU A 108 15.24 55.12 -3.47
N THR A 109 14.16 54.36 -3.63
CA THR A 109 13.76 53.76 -4.90
C THR A 109 12.67 54.58 -5.57
N LEU A 110 12.96 55.14 -6.76
CA LEU A 110 11.95 55.80 -7.60
C LEU A 110 11.21 54.76 -8.45
N GLU A 111 10.06 54.30 -7.96
CA GLU A 111 9.16 53.43 -8.73
C GLU A 111 8.37 54.27 -9.74
N LYS A 112 8.71 54.15 -11.02
CA LYS A 112 8.02 54.85 -12.11
C LYS A 112 6.71 54.13 -12.48
N ASN A 113 5.71 54.17 -11.61
CA ASN A 113 4.32 53.85 -11.96
C ASN A 113 3.64 55.07 -12.60
N ILE A 114 4.23 55.63 -13.66
CA ILE A 114 3.54 56.66 -14.44
C ILE A 114 2.53 55.97 -15.36
N LEU A 115 1.26 56.35 -15.24
CA LEU A 115 0.27 56.00 -16.24
C LEU A 115 0.75 56.53 -17.60
N PRO A 116 0.66 55.76 -18.69
CA PRO A 116 0.97 56.25 -20.02
C PRO A 116 0.23 57.56 -20.27
N SER A 117 0.94 58.59 -20.77
CA SER A 117 0.29 59.85 -21.12
C SER A 117 -0.73 59.62 -22.24
N LYS A 118 -1.76 60.47 -22.33
CA LYS A 118 -2.76 60.38 -23.41
C LYS A 118 -2.11 60.40 -24.80
N GLU A 119 -1.00 61.12 -24.96
CA GLU A 119 -0.21 61.15 -26.20
C GLU A 119 0.47 59.81 -26.49
N ALA A 120 1.06 59.16 -25.49
CA ALA A 120 1.67 57.84 -25.66
C ALA A 120 0.62 56.79 -26.10
N ILE A 121 -0.56 56.81 -25.47
CA ILE A 121 -1.68 55.93 -25.83
C ILE A 121 -2.19 56.21 -27.25
N ALA A 122 -2.27 57.48 -27.65
CA ALA A 122 -2.72 57.85 -28.99
C ALA A 122 -1.72 57.42 -30.07
N MET A 123 -0.43 57.58 -29.80
CA MET A 123 0.64 57.17 -30.71
C MET A 123 0.63 55.66 -30.92
N GLU A 124 0.51 54.87 -29.85
CA GLU A 124 0.42 53.41 -29.93
C GLU A 124 -0.85 52.96 -30.66
N LYS A 125 -2.00 53.59 -30.40
CA LYS A 125 -3.25 53.31 -31.10
C LYS A 125 -3.20 53.65 -32.60
N SER A 126 -2.39 54.62 -33.00
CA SER A 126 -2.20 54.97 -34.41
C SER A 126 -1.17 54.12 -35.14
N ALA A 127 -0.32 53.40 -34.40
CA ALA A 127 0.71 52.52 -34.93
C ALA A 127 0.24 51.05 -35.07
N ALA A 128 -0.99 50.74 -34.65
CA ALA A 128 -1.68 49.46 -34.83
C ALA A 128 -2.70 49.54 -35.96
#